data_AF-A0A964ANH4-F1
#
_entry.id   AF-A0A964ANH4-F1
#
_cell.length_a   1.000
_cell.length_b   1.000
_cell.length_c   1.000
_cell.angle_alpha   90.00
_cell.angle_beta   90.00
_cell.angle_gamma   90.00
#
_symmetry.space_group_name_H-M   'P 1'
#
loop_
_entity.id
_entity.type
_entity.pdbx_description
1 polymer ?
#
loop_
_entity_poly.entity_id
_entity_poly.type
_entity_poly.pdbx_seq_one_letter_code
_entity_poly.pdbx_strand_id
1 'polypeptide(L)'
;MRLIQLSPLLLGFAIVGQGVLNRAVGERWGLSAAVVLNATVLLASATAVMLLVRSAPQRFPAFFSPHPSLDASAWWFIFPGMLGCVIVTGVPWAISRFGAAPVFVLVVAGQMVASLAWDALVEGRPATLPRVAGAALAVAGAALVSRG
;
A
#
# COMPACT_ATOMS: atom_id res chain seq x y z
N MET A 1 8.13 -8.45 -21.57
CA MET A 1 7.31 -7.75 -20.55
C MET A 1 7.90 -6.36 -20.37
N ARG A 2 7.11 -5.29 -20.42
CA ARG A 2 7.63 -3.92 -20.18
C ARG A 2 7.97 -3.79 -18.69
N LEU A 3 9.03 -3.06 -18.32
CA LEU A 3 9.47 -2.84 -16.92
C LEU A 3 8.32 -2.46 -15.98
N ILE A 4 7.32 -1.72 -16.48
CA ILE A 4 6.13 -1.32 -15.72
C ILE A 4 5.27 -2.50 -15.24
N GLN A 5 5.29 -3.64 -15.93
CA GLN A 5 4.54 -4.84 -15.53
C GLN A 5 5.18 -5.54 -14.32
N LEU A 6 6.45 -5.27 -14.02
CA LEU A 6 7.15 -5.78 -12.85
C LEU A 6 6.97 -4.87 -11.63
N SER A 7 6.44 -3.66 -11.81
CA SER A 7 6.26 -2.72 -10.69
C SER A 7 5.41 -3.27 -9.55
N PRO A 8 4.31 -4.05 -9.77
CA PRO A 8 3.54 -4.60 -8.66
C PRO A 8 4.33 -5.61 -7.82
N LEU A 9 5.22 -6.39 -8.46
CA LEU A 9 6.09 -7.33 -7.76
C LEU A 9 7.09 -6.58 -6.87
N LEU A 10 7.74 -5.55 -7.41
CA LEU A 10 8.67 -4.70 -6.64
C LEU A 10 7.96 -4.00 -5.47
N LEU A 11 6.74 -3.52 -5.68
CA LEU A 11 5.93 -2.93 -4.62
C LEU A 11 5.57 -3.97 -3.55
N GLY A 12 5.28 -5.22 -3.93
CA GLY A 12 5.08 -6.31 -2.98
C GLY A 12 6.29 -6.53 -2.07
N PHE A 13 7.50 -6.58 -2.65
CA PHE A 13 8.74 -6.67 -1.86
C PHE A 13 8.92 -5.47 -0.92
N ALA A 14 8.68 -4.24 -1.43
CA ALA A 14 8.80 -3.03 -0.63
C ALA A 14 7.80 -3.01 0.54
N ILE A 15 6.56 -3.43 0.34
CA ILE A 15 5.51 -3.50 1.36
C ILE A 15 5.91 -4.47 2.48
N VAL A 16 6.43 -5.66 2.11
CA VAL A 16 6.94 -6.63 3.08
C VAL A 16 8.10 -6.06 3.87
N GLY A 17 9.11 -5.51 3.17
CA GLY A 17 10.28 -4.90 3.79
C GLY A 17 9.92 -3.77 4.75
N GLN A 18 9.04 -2.86 4.34
CA GLN A 18 8.57 -1.75 5.17
C GLN A 18 7.91 -2.26 6.46
N GLY A 19 7.03 -3.26 6.38
CA GLY A 19 6.37 -3.81 7.56
C GLY A 19 7.34 -4.45 8.55
N VAL A 20 8.32 -5.22 8.05
CA VAL A 20 9.34 -5.88 8.88
C VAL A 20 10.29 -4.86 9.51
N LEU A 21 10.77 -3.88 8.75
CA LEU A 21 11.65 -2.82 9.27
C LEU A 21 10.92 -1.94 10.30
N ASN A 22 9.67 -1.57 10.03
CA ASN A 22 8.87 -0.79 10.98
C ASN A 22 8.57 -1.59 12.26
N ARG A 23 8.42 -2.92 12.17
CA ARG A 23 8.37 -3.77 13.37
C ARG A 23 9.68 -3.68 14.15
N ALA A 24 10.83 -3.83 13.50
CA ALA A 24 12.12 -3.77 14.18
C ALA A 24 12.38 -2.41 14.87
N VAL A 25 11.97 -1.30 14.24
CA VAL A 25 12.00 0.03 14.88
C VAL A 25 11.01 0.09 16.04
N GLY A 26 9.79 -0.44 15.86
CA GLY A 26 8.76 -0.48 16.89
C GLY A 26 9.14 -1.29 18.13
N GLU A 27 9.90 -2.38 17.98
CA GLU A 27 10.44 -3.17 19.09
C GLU A 27 11.48 -2.40 19.92
N ARG A 28 12.21 -1.45 19.29
CA ARG A 28 13.25 -0.66 19.96
C ARG A 28 12.72 0.63 20.56
N TRP A 29 11.88 1.36 19.83
CA TRP A 29 11.46 2.73 20.16
C TRP A 29 9.98 2.85 20.49
N GLY A 30 9.22 1.75 20.41
CA GLY A 30 7.77 1.76 20.51
C GLY A 30 7.08 2.03 19.17
N LEU A 31 5.91 1.42 18.98
CA LEU A 31 5.18 1.50 17.71
C LEU A 31 4.74 2.94 17.37
N SER A 32 4.31 3.73 18.36
CA SER A 32 3.90 5.11 18.14
C SER A 32 5.03 5.99 17.62
N ALA A 33 6.24 5.86 18.19
CA ALA A 33 7.42 6.56 17.72
C ALA A 33 7.85 6.10 16.31
N ALA A 34 7.76 4.79 16.03
CA ALA A 34 8.03 4.24 14.71
C ALA A 34 7.08 4.81 13.64
N VAL A 35 5.78 4.96 13.96
CA VAL A 35 4.78 5.56 13.06
C VAL A 35 5.10 7.02 12.76
N VAL A 36 5.45 7.81 13.79
CA VAL A 36 5.84 9.22 13.59
C VAL A 36 7.09 9.32 12.73
N LEU A 37 8.14 8.54 13.03
CA LEU A 37 9.36 8.50 12.23
C LEU A 37 9.07 8.15 10.76
N ASN A 38 8.28 7.11 10.53
CA ASN A 38 7.88 6.69 9.18
C ASN A 38 7.13 7.82 8.45
N ALA A 39 6.18 8.48 9.13
CA ALA A 39 5.44 9.60 8.54
C ALA A 39 6.36 10.79 8.21
N THR A 40 7.33 11.11 9.06
CA THR A 40 8.32 12.16 8.81
C THR A 40 9.21 11.85 7.61
N VAL A 41 9.75 10.62 7.53
CA VAL A 41 10.58 10.19 6.40
C VAL A 41 9.77 10.16 5.11
N LEU A 42 8.52 9.70 5.16
CA LEU A 42 7.61 9.71 4.02
C LEU A 42 7.33 11.14 3.53
N LEU A 43 7.02 12.07 4.44
CA LEU A 43 6.79 13.47 4.10
C LEU A 43 8.03 14.10 3.45
N ALA A 44 9.21 13.88 4.03
CA ALA A 44 10.47 14.38 3.46
C ALA A 44 10.74 13.81 2.06
N SER A 45 10.54 12.50 1.89
CA SER A 45 10.74 11.82 0.60
C SER A 45 9.73 12.27 -0.45
N ALA A 46 8.45 12.39 -0.10
CA ALA A 46 7.41 12.89 -0.99
C ALA A 46 7.65 14.35 -1.39
N THR A 47 8.11 15.18 -0.45
CA THR A 47 8.50 16.57 -0.72
C THR A 47 9.68 16.63 -1.68
N ALA A 48 10.70 15.79 -1.48
CA ALA A 48 11.84 15.71 -2.38
C ALA A 48 11.44 15.30 -3.81
N VAL A 49 10.55 14.31 -3.95
CA VAL A 49 9.99 13.90 -5.25
C VAL A 49 9.22 15.06 -5.90
N MET A 50 8.37 15.77 -5.14
CA MET A 50 7.63 16.92 -5.66
C MET A 50 8.58 18.02 -6.16
N LEU A 51 9.63 18.35 -5.39
CA LEU A 51 10.62 19.36 -5.79
C LEU A 51 11.41 18.92 -7.03
N LEU A 52 11.79 17.64 -7.11
CA LEU A 52 12.47 17.08 -8.26
C LEU A 52 11.61 17.18 -9.53
N VAL A 53 10.34 16.78 -9.45
CA VAL A 53 9.40 16.87 -10.57
C VAL A 53 9.19 18.32 -11.00
N ARG A 54 9.05 19.24 -10.04
CA ARG A 54 8.93 20.69 -10.33
C ARG A 54 10.18 21.28 -10.99
N SER A 55 11.37 20.80 -10.63
CA SER A 55 12.64 21.30 -11.18
C SER A 55 12.92 20.84 -12.61
N ALA A 56 12.38 19.69 -13.02
CA ALA A 56 12.63 19.09 -14.33
C ALA A 56 11.37 18.42 -14.91
N PRO A 57 10.27 19.16 -15.15
CA PRO A 57 8.97 18.58 -15.51
C PRO A 57 9.01 17.76 -16.81
N GLN A 58 9.88 18.10 -17.75
CA GLN A 58 10.05 17.38 -19.02
C GLN A 58 10.62 15.97 -18.87
N ARG A 59 11.21 15.63 -17.71
CA ARG A 59 11.79 14.30 -17.44
C ARG A 59 10.77 13.32 -16.84
N PHE A 60 9.58 13.78 -16.46
CA PHE A 60 8.58 12.97 -15.79
C PHE A 60 7.30 12.86 -16.63
N PRO A 61 6.56 11.74 -16.53
CA PRO A 61 5.23 11.64 -17.11
C PRO A 61 4.30 12.72 -16.55
N ALA A 62 3.38 13.23 -17.37
CA ALA A 62 2.42 14.27 -16.98
C ALA A 62 1.62 13.93 -15.69
N PHE A 63 1.44 12.64 -15.39
CA PHE A 63 0.80 12.17 -14.17
C PHE A 63 1.50 12.62 -12.87
N PHE A 64 2.82 12.84 -12.88
CA PHE A 64 3.58 13.29 -11.72
C PHE A 64 3.55 14.81 -11.53
N SER A 65 3.14 15.55 -12.56
CA SER A 65 3.14 17.01 -12.53
C SER A 65 2.08 17.53 -11.55
N PRO A 66 2.43 18.45 -10.64
CA PRO A 66 1.46 19.04 -9.73
C PRO A 66 0.34 19.74 -10.49
N HIS A 67 -0.91 19.44 -10.16
CA HIS A 67 -2.04 20.17 -10.73
C HIS A 67 -2.05 21.60 -10.14
N PRO A 68 -2.23 22.65 -10.97
CA PRO A 68 -2.14 24.04 -10.52
C PRO A 68 -3.30 24.48 -9.62
N SER A 69 -4.43 23.77 -9.65
CA SER A 69 -5.61 24.05 -8.83
C SER A 69 -5.74 23.02 -7.70
N LEU A 70 -5.72 23.51 -6.46
CA LEU A 70 -6.22 22.75 -5.32
C LEU A 70 -7.74 22.89 -5.32
N ASP A 71 -8.44 21.84 -5.73
CA ASP A 71 -9.89 21.79 -5.61
C ASP A 71 -10.26 21.59 -4.14
N ALA A 72 -10.67 22.69 -3.48
CA ALA A 72 -11.05 22.67 -2.07
C ALA A 72 -12.26 21.77 -1.78
N SER A 73 -13.03 21.36 -2.80
CA SER A 73 -14.14 20.42 -2.65
C SER A 73 -13.69 18.96 -2.47
N ALA A 74 -12.43 18.64 -2.76
CA ALA A 74 -11.89 17.28 -2.69
C ALA A 74 -11.38 16.91 -1.28
N TRP A 75 -12.20 17.15 -0.24
CA TRP A 75 -11.89 16.82 1.15
C TRP A 75 -11.49 15.35 1.35
N TRP A 76 -11.98 14.45 0.49
CA TRP A 76 -11.69 13.02 0.51
C TRP A 76 -10.24 12.67 0.16
N PHE A 77 -9.44 13.62 -0.35
CA PHE A 77 -7.99 13.44 -0.58
C PHE A 77 -7.20 13.15 0.70
N ILE A 78 -7.77 13.38 1.89
CA ILE A 78 -7.15 13.01 3.16
C ILE A 78 -7.20 11.50 3.44
N PHE A 79 -8.20 10.78 2.91
CA PHE A 79 -8.40 9.36 3.24
C PHE A 79 -7.23 8.47 2.86
N PRO A 80 -6.62 8.58 1.66
CA PRO A 80 -5.44 7.78 1.32
C PRO A 80 -4.30 7.94 2.35
N GLY A 81 -4.08 9.17 2.86
CA GLY A 81 -3.10 9.42 3.91
C GLY A 81 -3.45 8.74 5.23
N MET A 82 -4.72 8.78 5.62
CA MET A 82 -5.21 8.08 6.82
C MET A 82 -5.08 6.56 6.69
N LEU A 83 -5.40 5.98 5.53
CA LEU A 83 -5.20 4.55 5.26
C LEU A 83 -3.72 4.16 5.31
N GLY A 84 -2.84 5.02 4.80
CA GLY A 84 -1.38 4.85 4.95
C GLY A 84 -0.95 4.74 6.42
N CYS A 85 -1.50 5.59 7.30
CA CYS A 85 -1.24 5.53 8.74
C CYS A 85 -1.73 4.21 9.36
N VAL A 86 -2.91 3.74 8.97
CA VAL A 86 -3.45 2.44 9.41
C VAL A 86 -2.53 1.29 8.99
N ILE A 87 -1.99 1.32 7.76
CA ILE A 87 -1.06 0.28 7.28
C ILE A 87 0.25 0.33 8.06
N VAL A 88 0.85 1.51 8.22
CA VAL A 88 2.14 1.70 8.91
C VAL A 88 2.07 1.33 10.38
N THR A 89 0.91 1.50 11.00
CA THR A 89 0.67 1.09 12.40
C THR A 89 0.29 -0.38 12.51
N GLY A 90 -0.69 -0.81 11.71
CA GLY A 90 -1.34 -2.11 11.82
C GLY A 90 -0.47 -3.26 11.34
N VAL A 91 0.31 -3.07 10.27
CA VAL A 91 1.17 -4.14 9.74
C VAL A 91 2.26 -4.55 10.75
N PRO A 92 3.10 -3.64 11.27
CA PRO A 92 4.10 -4.01 12.28
C PRO A 92 3.51 -4.66 13.54
N TRP A 93 2.34 -4.17 13.98
CA TRP A 93 1.61 -4.73 15.10
C TRP A 93 1.08 -6.14 14.83
N ALA A 94 0.56 -6.39 13.62
CA ALA A 94 0.14 -7.73 13.23
C ALA A 94 1.36 -8.67 13.11
N ILE A 95 2.47 -8.19 12.54
CA ILE A 95 3.71 -8.98 12.42
C ILE A 95 4.27 -9.35 13.79
N SER A 96 4.16 -8.48 14.81
CA SER A 96 4.63 -8.80 16.16
C SER A 96 3.81 -9.90 16.85
N ARG A 97 2.60 -10.19 16.36
CA ARG A 97 1.72 -11.24 16.89
C ARG A 97 1.72 -12.53 16.07
N PHE A 98 1.76 -12.42 14.75
CA PHE A 98 1.55 -13.56 13.85
C PHE A 98 2.77 -13.90 12.99
N GLY A 99 3.81 -13.06 12.98
CA GLY A 99 4.93 -13.19 12.04
C GLY A 99 4.62 -12.58 10.67
N ALA A 100 5.65 -12.46 9.82
CA ALA A 100 5.53 -11.70 8.57
C ALA A 100 4.72 -12.42 7.48
N ALA A 101 5.01 -13.71 7.24
CA ALA A 101 4.39 -14.49 6.19
C ALA A 101 2.84 -14.55 6.29
N PRO A 102 2.24 -14.97 7.42
CA PRO A 102 0.78 -15.06 7.49
C PRO A 102 0.09 -13.69 7.41
N VAL A 103 0.73 -12.62 7.92
CA VAL A 103 0.20 -11.25 7.82
C VAL A 103 0.11 -10.81 6.36
N PHE A 104 1.20 -10.92 5.60
CA PHE A 104 1.20 -10.41 4.23
C PHE A 104 0.34 -11.25 3.29
N VAL A 105 0.25 -12.55 3.54
CA VAL A 105 -0.63 -13.42 2.77
C VAL A 105 -2.11 -13.08 3.03
N LEU A 106 -2.50 -12.78 4.28
CA LEU A 106 -3.84 -12.27 4.60
C LEU A 106 -4.08 -10.85 4.03
N VAL A 107 -3.06 -9.99 4.01
CA VAL A 107 -3.15 -8.67 3.37
C VAL A 107 -3.42 -8.82 1.87
N VAL A 108 -2.71 -9.70 1.16
CA VAL A 108 -2.96 -9.96 -0.26
C VAL A 108 -4.38 -10.47 -0.48
N ALA A 109 -4.86 -11.40 0.34
CA ALA A 109 -6.23 -11.89 0.29
C ALA A 109 -7.25 -10.74 0.46
N GLY A 110 -7.05 -9.87 1.45
CA GLY A 110 -7.88 -8.68 1.66
C GLY A 110 -7.83 -7.70 0.49
N GLN A 111 -6.65 -7.46 -0.08
CA GLN A 111 -6.45 -6.60 -1.26
C GLN A 111 -7.21 -7.14 -2.49
N MET A 112 -7.25 -8.46 -2.70
CA MET A 112 -8.00 -9.06 -3.80
C MET A 112 -9.51 -8.86 -3.62
N VAL A 113 -10.04 -9.13 -2.43
CA VAL A 113 -11.47 -8.93 -2.15
C VAL A 113 -11.84 -7.45 -2.28
N ALA A 114 -11.05 -6.55 -1.70
CA ALA A 114 -11.28 -5.11 -1.78
C ALA A 114 -11.19 -4.60 -3.22
N SER A 115 -10.22 -5.07 -4.01
CA SER A 115 -10.09 -4.70 -5.42
C SER A 115 -11.27 -5.17 -6.26
N LEU A 116 -11.78 -6.39 -6.05
CA LEU A 116 -12.97 -6.86 -6.77
C LEU A 116 -14.22 -6.06 -6.40
N ALA A 117 -14.40 -5.76 -5.12
CA ALA A 117 -15.51 -4.94 -4.65
C ALA A 117 -15.42 -3.52 -5.24
N TRP A 118 -14.23 -2.91 -5.23
CA TRP A 118 -14.01 -1.58 -5.79
C TRP A 118 -14.28 -1.53 -7.29
N ASP A 119 -13.73 -2.48 -8.04
CA ASP A 119 -13.94 -2.59 -9.48
C ASP A 119 -15.44 -2.71 -9.81
N ALA A 120 -16.18 -3.56 -9.09
CA ALA A 120 -17.59 -3.80 -9.34
C ALA A 120 -18.50 -2.63 -8.91
N LEU A 121 -18.25 -2.04 -7.74
CA LEU A 121 -19.13 -1.06 -7.12
C LEU A 121 -18.79 0.39 -7.51
N VAL A 122 -17.53 0.69 -7.81
CA VAL A 122 -17.04 2.05 -8.07
C VAL A 122 -16.65 2.23 -9.53
N GLU A 123 -15.92 1.28 -10.12
CA GLU A 123 -15.45 1.41 -11.51
C GLU A 123 -16.43 0.81 -12.54
N GLY A 124 -17.52 0.16 -12.09
CA GLY A 124 -18.50 -0.49 -12.96
C GLY A 124 -17.94 -1.67 -13.77
N ARG A 125 -16.77 -2.22 -13.37
CA ARG A 125 -16.12 -3.35 -14.04
C ARG A 125 -16.68 -4.66 -13.50
N PRO A 126 -17.25 -5.54 -14.35
CA PRO A 126 -17.91 -6.75 -13.88
C PRO A 126 -16.92 -7.72 -13.22
N ALA A 127 -17.35 -8.30 -12.09
CA ALA A 127 -16.66 -9.37 -11.41
C ALA A 127 -16.86 -10.70 -12.19
N THR A 128 -16.01 -10.93 -13.19
CA THR A 128 -16.09 -12.14 -14.01
C THR A 128 -15.73 -13.40 -13.21
N LEU A 129 -16.27 -14.55 -13.61
CA LEU A 129 -16.03 -15.83 -12.94
C LEU A 129 -14.53 -16.14 -12.73
N PRO A 130 -13.63 -15.91 -13.72
CA PRO A 130 -12.19 -16.11 -13.50
C PRO A 130 -11.59 -15.22 -12.42
N ARG A 131 -12.03 -13.96 -12.31
CA ARG A 131 -11.54 -13.02 -11.29
C ARG A 131 -11.97 -13.45 -9.89
N VAL A 132 -13.23 -13.86 -9.75
CA VAL A 132 -13.77 -14.38 -8.48
C VAL A 132 -13.07 -15.67 -8.08
N ALA A 133 -12.86 -16.60 -9.02
CA ALA A 133 -12.15 -17.84 -8.77
C ALA A 133 -10.69 -17.60 -8.34
N GLY A 134 -9.98 -16.68 -9.02
CA GLY A 134 -8.62 -16.30 -8.65
C GLY A 134 -8.52 -15.71 -7.24
N ALA A 135 -9.45 -14.82 -6.87
CA ALA A 135 -9.50 -14.29 -5.50
C ALA A 135 -9.84 -15.37 -4.47
N ALA A 136 -10.76 -16.28 -4.77
CA ALA A 136 -11.09 -17.40 -3.89
C ALA A 136 -9.87 -18.31 -3.64
N LEU A 137 -9.09 -18.61 -4.68
CA LEU A 137 -7.85 -19.37 -4.56
C LEU A 137 -6.79 -18.63 -3.72
N ALA A 138 -6.64 -17.32 -3.91
CA ALA A 138 -5.73 -16.51 -3.11
C ALA A 138 -6.14 -16.50 -1.61
N VAL A 139 -7.43 -16.36 -1.32
CA VAL A 139 -7.97 -16.41 0.05
C VAL A 139 -7.77 -17.81 0.66
N ALA A 140 -8.01 -18.88 -0.10
CA ALA A 140 -7.81 -20.25 0.37
C ALA A 140 -6.33 -20.54 0.66
N GLY A 141 -5.42 -20.14 -0.24
CA GLY A 141 -3.98 -20.20 -0.02
C GLY A 141 -3.58 -19.40 1.22
N ALA A 142 -4.23 -18.26 1.46
CA ALA A 142 -3.96 -17.46 2.64
C ALA A 142 -4.39 -18.12 3.95
N ALA A 143 -5.55 -18.78 3.96
CA ALA A 143 -6.00 -19.56 5.09
C ALA A 143 -5.09 -20.76 5.38
N LEU A 144 -4.45 -21.32 4.35
CA LEU A 144 -3.50 -22.43 4.54
C LEU A 144 -2.20 -21.96 5.17
N VAL A 145 -1.61 -20.87 4.64
CA VAL A 145 -0.36 -20.31 5.18
C VAL A 145 -0.53 -19.77 6.59
N SER A 146 -1.71 -19.22 6.93
CA SER A 146 -1.96 -18.69 8.28
C SER A 146 -2.18 -19.75 9.35
N ARG A 147 -2.36 -21.02 8.97
CA ARG A 147 -2.56 -22.15 9.89
C ARG A 147 -1.31 -23.00 10.11
N GLY A 148 -0.26 -22.82 9.31
CA GLY A 148 1.04 -23.48 9.47
C GLY A 148 1.98 -22.66 10.34
#